data_AF-A0A3B4UX17-F1
#
_entry.id   AF-A0A3B4UX17-F1
#
_cell.length_a   1.000
_cell.length_b   1.000
_cell.length_c   1.000
_cell.angle_alpha   90.00
_cell.angle_beta   90.00
_cell.angle_gamma   90.00
#
_symmetry.space_group_name_H-M   'P 1'
#
loop_
_entity.id
_entity.type
_entity.pdbx_description
1 polymer ?
#
loop_
_entity_poly.entity_id
_entity_poly.type
_entity_poly.pdbx_seq_one_letter_code
_entity_poly.pdbx_strand_id
1 'polypeptide(L)'
;MPSLLPAVAEQLFRDIQKTYQETSQIPDDLLIASWHNGQSYWECSGVPCLGQHGHILPACQEDSHLQALHHTFCLKFVFGPCALQALDLVDQRSVTCLSSPSGRKAFQVMGGSGRLYSCFVSCHYCPCPAFAYTVLRRNEGLLCKHILAAYLCQALGVTEEESVSDQQMSMLLSGTAAP
;
A
#
# COMPACT_ATOMS: atom_id res chain seq x y z
N MET A 1 9.84 -5.23 -18.76
CA MET A 1 8.40 -5.53 -18.72
C MET A 1 7.73 -4.24 -18.31
N PRO A 2 6.92 -3.61 -19.17
CA PRO A 2 6.17 -2.42 -18.77
C PRO A 2 5.27 -2.81 -17.61
N SER A 3 5.27 -1.98 -16.60
CA SER A 3 4.44 -2.09 -15.40
C SER A 3 2.97 -2.21 -15.79
N LEU A 4 2.29 -3.24 -15.25
CA LEU A 4 0.86 -3.46 -15.50
C LEU A 4 -0.02 -2.51 -14.66
N LEU A 5 0.59 -1.66 -13.84
CA LEU A 5 -0.11 -0.62 -13.09
C LEU A 5 -0.25 0.65 -13.94
N PRO A 6 -1.37 1.37 -13.84
CA PRO A 6 -1.46 2.72 -14.38
C PRO A 6 -0.33 3.60 -13.83
N ALA A 7 0.24 4.48 -14.66
CA ALA A 7 1.37 5.34 -14.28
C ALA A 7 1.11 6.15 -12.99
N VAL A 8 -0.15 6.52 -12.74
CA VAL A 8 -0.58 7.21 -11.52
C VAL A 8 -0.36 6.36 -10.26
N ALA A 9 -0.68 5.07 -10.32
CA ALA A 9 -0.50 4.15 -9.21
C ALA A 9 0.98 3.95 -8.88
N GLU A 10 1.82 3.80 -9.90
CA GLU A 10 3.26 3.70 -9.69
C GLU A 10 3.88 4.97 -9.12
N GLN A 11 3.45 6.13 -9.64
CA GLN A 11 3.95 7.40 -9.15
C GLN A 11 3.62 7.57 -7.67
N LEU A 12 2.38 7.24 -7.29
CA LEU A 12 1.96 7.25 -5.89
C LEU A 12 2.85 6.37 -5.01
N PHE A 13 3.17 5.14 -5.44
CA PHE A 13 4.08 4.28 -4.66
C PHE A 13 5.50 4.84 -4.54
N ARG A 14 6.03 5.44 -5.62
CA ARG A 14 7.34 6.11 -5.58
C ARG A 14 7.35 7.29 -4.61
N ASP A 15 6.29 8.08 -4.61
CA ASP A 15 6.17 9.25 -3.74
C ASP A 15 6.06 8.84 -2.25
N ILE A 16 5.29 7.79 -1.96
CA ILE A 16 5.21 7.17 -0.62
C ILE A 16 6.59 6.67 -0.19
N GLN A 17 7.29 5.94 -1.05
CA GLN A 17 8.62 5.39 -0.74
C GLN A 17 9.65 6.50 -0.49
N LYS A 18 9.67 7.53 -1.33
CA LYS A 18 10.57 8.67 -1.17
C LYS A 18 10.32 9.39 0.14
N THR A 19 9.05 9.64 0.46
CA THR A 19 8.67 10.30 1.72
C THR A 19 9.12 9.48 2.92
N TYR A 20 8.92 8.16 2.91
CA TYR A 20 9.38 7.29 3.99
C TYR A 20 10.91 7.31 4.17
N GLN A 21 11.67 7.28 3.06
CA GLN A 21 13.13 7.38 3.11
C GLN A 21 13.61 8.71 3.69
N GLU A 22 12.89 9.80 3.44
CA GLU A 22 13.22 11.13 3.94
C GLU A 22 12.84 11.32 5.42
N THR A 23 11.71 10.75 5.88
CA THR A 23 11.22 10.96 7.25
C THR A 23 11.64 9.90 8.26
N SER A 24 12.12 8.71 7.84
CA SER A 24 12.55 7.58 8.70
C SER A 24 11.56 7.19 9.82
N GLN A 25 10.32 7.63 9.70
CA GLN A 25 9.23 7.43 10.65
C GLN A 25 8.02 7.05 9.80
N ILE A 26 7.34 5.98 10.20
CA ILE A 26 5.95 5.77 9.83
C ILE A 26 5.25 7.04 10.33
N PRO A 27 4.63 7.88 9.49
CA PRO A 27 3.82 8.96 10.02
C PRO A 27 2.76 8.28 10.85
N ASP A 28 2.77 8.48 12.17
CA ASP A 28 1.74 7.96 13.08
C ASP A 28 0.33 8.40 12.60
N ASP A 29 0.27 9.40 11.72
CA ASP A 29 -0.92 9.89 11.03
C ASP A 29 -1.55 8.86 10.05
N LEU A 30 -0.78 7.88 9.55
CA LEU A 30 -1.34 6.71 8.87
C LEU A 30 -2.04 5.77 9.86
N LEU A 31 -1.61 5.74 11.12
CA LEU A 31 -2.21 4.96 12.21
C LEU A 31 -3.47 5.66 12.80
N ILE A 32 -3.61 6.97 12.63
CA ILE A 32 -4.76 7.77 13.14
C ILE A 32 -5.97 7.78 12.19
N ALA A 33 -5.87 7.21 10.98
CA ALA A 33 -7.03 7.12 10.07
C ALA A 33 -8.00 5.95 10.38
N SER A 34 -7.77 5.20 11.45
CA SER A 34 -8.81 4.40 12.11
C SER A 34 -9.57 5.30 13.09
N TRP A 35 -10.85 5.02 13.38
CA TRP A 35 -11.79 5.83 14.21
C TRP A 35 -12.42 7.03 13.44
N HIS A 36 -13.70 7.05 13.02
CA HIS A 36 -14.91 6.38 13.48
C HIS A 36 -15.92 6.15 12.33
N ASN A 37 -16.48 4.94 12.29
CA ASN A 37 -17.90 4.66 12.07
C ASN A 37 -18.74 5.70 11.28
N GLY A 38 -18.67 5.67 9.95
CA GLY A 38 -19.83 6.00 9.10
C GLY A 38 -20.40 7.42 9.18
N GLN A 39 -19.65 8.45 9.57
CA GLN A 39 -20.09 9.84 9.46
C GLN A 39 -19.11 10.68 8.66
N SER A 40 -19.61 11.21 7.55
CA SER A 40 -19.01 12.27 6.75
C SER A 40 -18.89 13.55 7.57
N TYR A 41 -17.67 13.95 7.93
CA TYR A 41 -17.36 15.35 8.28
C TYR A 41 -15.87 15.65 8.11
N TRP A 42 -15.44 15.88 6.87
CA TRP A 42 -14.42 16.88 6.59
C TRP A 42 -15.15 18.13 6.14
N GLU A 43 -15.77 18.82 7.09
CA GLU A 43 -16.10 20.20 6.84
C GLU A 43 -14.79 20.97 6.95
N CYS A 44 -14.12 21.13 5.82
CA CYS A 44 -13.10 22.16 5.63
C CYS A 44 -13.76 23.51 5.89
N SER A 45 -13.87 23.87 7.17
CA SER A 45 -14.32 25.18 7.59
C SER A 45 -13.24 26.19 7.21
N GLY A 46 -13.41 26.75 6.00
CA GLY A 46 -12.94 28.07 5.64
C GLY A 46 -11.51 28.14 5.11
N VAL A 47 -11.37 28.04 3.79
CA VAL A 47 -10.28 28.75 3.11
C VAL A 47 -10.85 29.62 1.99
N PRO A 48 -10.89 30.94 2.19
CA PRO A 48 -10.56 31.90 1.15
C PRO A 48 -9.25 32.59 1.52
N CYS A 49 -8.17 32.29 0.80
CA CYS A 49 -6.92 33.03 0.89
C CYS A 49 -7.08 34.39 0.19
N LEU A 50 -7.73 35.36 0.83
CA LEU A 50 -7.58 36.77 0.48
C LEU A 50 -7.13 37.54 1.72
N GLY A 51 -5.82 37.72 1.85
CA GLY A 51 -5.25 38.62 2.85
C GLY A 51 -5.55 40.08 2.46
N GLN A 52 -6.29 40.81 3.29
CA GLN A 52 -6.63 42.22 3.06
C GLN A 52 -5.46 43.20 3.21
N HIS A 53 -4.22 42.75 3.42
CA HIS A 53 -3.11 43.67 3.70
C HIS A 53 -1.79 43.32 2.99
N GLY A 54 -1.82 42.82 1.75
CA GLY A 54 -0.72 43.00 0.79
C GLY A 54 0.73 42.71 1.26
N HIS A 55 0.92 41.79 2.21
CA HIS A 55 2.24 41.41 2.71
C HIS A 55 2.48 39.92 2.47
N ILE A 56 3.61 39.62 1.83
CA ILE A 56 4.15 38.27 1.67
C ILE A 56 4.62 37.81 3.06
N LEU A 57 3.95 36.81 3.64
CA LEU A 57 4.44 36.11 4.82
C LEU A 57 5.50 35.08 4.40
N PRO A 58 6.56 34.88 5.22
CA PRO A 58 7.60 33.90 4.93
C PRO A 58 7.02 32.49 5.02
N ALA A 59 7.51 31.60 4.16
CA ALA A 59 7.14 30.19 4.09
C ALA A 59 7.02 29.56 5.49
N CYS A 60 5.80 29.21 5.89
CA CYS A 60 5.57 28.31 7.00
C CYS A 60 5.95 26.90 6.52
N GLN A 61 6.98 26.35 7.16
CA GLN A 61 7.47 24.98 7.05
C GLN A 61 6.31 23.98 6.85
N GLU A 62 6.27 23.30 5.71
CA GLU A 62 5.14 22.46 5.30
C GLU A 62 5.01 21.19 6.16
N ASP A 63 3.80 21.00 6.65
CA ASP A 63 3.37 20.05 7.67
C ASP A 63 3.42 18.58 7.19
N SER A 64 4.25 17.76 7.85
CA SER A 64 4.30 16.30 7.64
C SER A 64 2.92 15.62 7.69
N HIS A 65 2.00 16.18 8.48
CA HIS A 65 0.64 15.69 8.67
C HIS A 65 -0.26 15.91 7.44
N LEU A 66 -0.05 16.99 6.67
CA LEU A 66 -0.79 17.24 5.41
C LEU A 66 -0.34 16.28 4.31
N GLN A 67 0.95 15.94 4.29
CA GLN A 67 1.53 15.04 3.30
C GLN A 67 1.10 13.57 3.52
N ALA A 68 1.00 13.13 4.78
CA ALA A 68 0.44 11.83 5.13
C ALA A 68 -1.04 11.70 4.74
N LEU A 69 -1.86 12.71 5.08
CA LEU A 69 -3.27 12.78 4.70
C LEU A 69 -3.47 12.77 3.18
N HIS A 70 -2.58 13.42 2.43
CA HIS A 70 -2.58 13.43 0.97
C HIS A 70 -2.35 12.01 0.40
N HIS A 71 -1.35 11.27 0.88
CA HIS A 71 -1.12 9.90 0.42
C HIS A 71 -2.28 8.95 0.72
N THR A 72 -2.88 9.03 1.91
CA THR A 72 -4.06 8.21 2.26
C THR A 72 -5.26 8.52 1.36
N PHE A 73 -5.49 9.81 1.04
CA PHE A 73 -6.54 10.21 0.12
C PHE A 73 -6.28 9.67 -1.29
N CYS A 74 -5.07 9.84 -1.82
CA CYS A 74 -4.69 9.33 -3.14
C CYS A 74 -4.81 7.79 -3.22
N LEU A 75 -4.42 7.08 -2.16
CA LEU A 75 -4.58 5.62 -2.08
C LEU A 75 -6.05 5.19 -2.18
N LYS A 76 -6.94 5.83 -1.40
CA LYS A 76 -8.38 5.57 -1.48
C LYS A 76 -8.96 5.95 -2.83
N PHE A 77 -8.50 7.04 -3.44
CA PHE A 77 -8.95 7.47 -4.76
C PHE A 77 -8.57 6.47 -5.85
N VAL A 78 -7.32 5.99 -5.86
CA VAL A 78 -6.80 5.09 -6.92
C VAL A 78 -7.24 3.64 -6.72
N PHE A 79 -7.23 3.14 -5.49
CA PHE A 79 -7.47 1.73 -5.18
C PHE A 79 -8.84 1.47 -4.52
N GLY A 80 -9.62 2.52 -4.25
CA GLY A 80 -10.96 2.40 -3.71
C GLY A 80 -10.99 1.77 -2.31
N PRO A 81 -12.02 0.98 -1.98
CA PRO A 81 -12.24 0.46 -0.64
C PRO A 81 -11.20 -0.58 -0.20
N CYS A 82 -10.45 -1.19 -1.12
CA CYS A 82 -9.42 -2.16 -0.75
C CYS A 82 -8.19 -1.50 -0.12
N ALA A 83 -8.02 -0.18 -0.25
CA ALA A 83 -6.91 0.59 0.31
C ALA A 83 -6.85 0.50 1.84
N LEU A 84 -7.98 0.70 2.53
CA LEU A 84 -8.05 0.61 3.99
C LEU A 84 -7.68 -0.80 4.47
N GLN A 85 -8.26 -1.82 3.84
CA GLN A 85 -7.98 -3.21 4.20
C GLN A 85 -6.53 -3.61 3.91
N ALA A 86 -5.86 -2.94 2.97
CA ALA A 86 -4.45 -3.17 2.70
C ALA A 86 -3.57 -2.51 3.78
N LEU A 87 -3.92 -1.30 4.22
CA LEU A 87 -3.26 -0.62 5.33
C LEU A 87 -3.40 -1.43 6.62
N ASP A 88 -4.59 -1.97 6.92
CA ASP A 88 -4.80 -2.83 8.10
C ASP A 88 -3.84 -4.05 8.10
N LEU A 89 -3.57 -4.64 6.93
CA LEU A 89 -2.63 -5.77 6.81
C LEU A 89 -1.17 -5.35 7.02
N VAL A 90 -0.81 -4.14 6.58
CA VAL A 90 0.53 -3.56 6.80
C VAL A 90 0.73 -3.31 8.29
N ASP A 91 -0.24 -2.69 8.94
CA ASP A 91 -0.20 -2.35 10.37
C ASP A 91 -0.09 -3.59 11.25
N GLN A 92 -0.79 -4.67 10.86
CA GLN A 92 -0.73 -5.97 11.54
C GLN A 92 0.54 -6.79 11.22
N ARG A 93 1.50 -6.24 10.44
CA ARG A 93 2.70 -6.94 9.96
C ARG A 93 2.38 -8.29 9.31
N SER A 94 1.26 -8.36 8.58
CA SER A 94 0.77 -9.60 7.98
C SER A 94 1.44 -9.93 6.65
N VAL A 95 2.59 -9.32 6.33
CA VAL A 95 3.30 -9.46 5.06
C VAL A 95 4.75 -9.85 5.29
N THR A 96 5.15 -10.97 4.69
CA THR A 96 6.54 -11.46 4.69
C THR A 96 7.07 -11.52 3.26
N CYS A 97 8.23 -10.94 3.00
CA CYS A 97 8.93 -11.02 1.72
C CYS A 97 9.89 -12.20 1.74
N LEU A 98 9.58 -13.21 0.94
CA LEU A 98 10.48 -14.33 0.69
C LEU A 98 11.44 -13.96 -0.42
N SER A 99 12.74 -14.09 -0.16
CA SER A 99 13.80 -13.87 -1.14
C SER A 99 14.64 -15.13 -1.30
N SER A 100 15.04 -15.45 -2.54
CA SER A 100 15.94 -16.57 -2.79
C SER A 100 17.29 -16.09 -3.35
N PRO A 101 18.38 -16.88 -3.19
CA PRO A 101 19.70 -16.51 -3.71
C PRO A 101 19.73 -16.26 -5.22
N SER A 102 18.81 -16.86 -6.00
CA SER A 102 18.65 -16.57 -7.43
C SER A 102 17.99 -15.21 -7.73
N GLY A 103 17.67 -14.40 -6.72
CA GLY A 103 17.08 -13.07 -6.87
C GLY A 103 15.56 -13.08 -7.06
N ARG A 104 14.89 -14.24 -6.94
CA ARG A 104 13.43 -14.33 -6.99
C ARG A 104 12.84 -13.84 -5.67
N LYS A 105 11.74 -13.09 -5.77
CA LYS A 105 10.97 -12.61 -4.61
C LYS A 105 9.50 -13.01 -4.72
N ALA A 106 8.91 -13.38 -3.58
CA ALA A 106 7.48 -13.65 -3.42
C ALA A 106 7.01 -13.05 -2.08
N PHE A 107 5.73 -12.71 -1.97
CA PHE A 107 5.18 -12.07 -0.77
C PHE A 107 4.11 -12.96 -0.18
N GLN A 108 4.29 -13.40 1.06
CA GLN A 108 3.26 -14.11 1.79
C GLN A 108 2.44 -13.13 2.59
N VAL A 109 1.14 -13.12 2.37
CA VAL A 109 0.20 -12.21 3.04
C VAL A 109 -0.84 -13.02 3.77
N MET A 110 -0.92 -12.86 5.10
CA MET A 110 -1.96 -13.49 5.90
C MET A 110 -3.25 -12.69 5.77
N GLY A 111 -4.27 -13.25 5.12
CA GLY A 111 -5.58 -12.61 5.04
C GLY A 111 -6.33 -12.67 6.37
N GLY A 112 -7.34 -11.81 6.56
CA GLY A 112 -8.12 -11.75 7.81
C GLY A 112 -8.87 -13.04 8.18
N SER A 113 -8.96 -14.04 7.28
CA SER A 113 -9.48 -15.37 7.59
C SER A 113 -8.41 -16.35 8.12
N GLY A 114 -7.18 -15.87 8.36
CA GLY A 114 -6.01 -16.69 8.68
C GLY A 114 -5.42 -17.44 7.48
N ARG A 115 -5.97 -17.26 6.27
CA ARG A 115 -5.46 -17.93 5.06
C ARG A 115 -4.25 -17.18 4.52
N LEU A 116 -3.16 -17.92 4.27
CA LEU A 116 -1.94 -17.39 3.68
C LEU A 116 -2.05 -17.31 2.15
N TYR A 117 -1.68 -16.17 1.59
CA TYR A 117 -1.67 -15.92 0.15
C TYR A 117 -0.26 -15.60 -0.35
N SER A 118 0.27 -16.44 -1.24
CA SER A 118 1.50 -16.16 -1.97
C SER A 118 1.23 -15.23 -3.15
N CYS A 119 1.63 -13.97 -2.99
CA CYS A 119 1.45 -12.88 -3.92
C CYS A 119 2.76 -12.60 -4.68
N PHE A 120 2.63 -12.18 -5.94
CA PHE A 120 3.76 -11.93 -6.84
C PHE A 120 3.66 -10.52 -7.40
N VAL A 121 4.40 -9.61 -6.77
CA VAL A 121 4.41 -8.19 -7.10
C VAL A 121 4.95 -7.93 -8.51
N SER A 122 5.91 -8.73 -8.99
CA SER A 122 6.51 -8.58 -10.33
C SER A 122 5.52 -8.73 -11.49
N CYS A 123 4.42 -9.44 -11.28
CA CYS A 123 3.35 -9.63 -12.27
C CYS A 123 1.96 -9.23 -11.74
N HIS A 124 1.91 -8.57 -10.58
CA HIS A 124 0.68 -8.16 -9.90
C HIS A 124 -0.35 -9.29 -9.77
N TYR A 125 0.10 -10.48 -9.35
CA TYR A 125 -0.76 -11.64 -9.18
C TYR A 125 -0.99 -12.01 -7.72
N CYS A 126 -2.23 -12.35 -7.39
CA CYS A 126 -2.61 -12.95 -6.11
C CYS A 126 -3.70 -14.01 -6.34
N PRO A 127 -3.59 -15.20 -5.74
CA PRO A 127 -4.57 -16.26 -5.90
C PRO A 127 -5.87 -16.04 -5.09
N CYS A 128 -6.07 -14.86 -4.49
CA CYS A 128 -7.25 -14.63 -3.66
C CYS A 128 -8.54 -14.50 -4.51
N PRO A 129 -9.71 -14.89 -3.97
CA PRO A 129 -10.97 -14.79 -4.69
C PRO A 129 -11.31 -13.36 -5.15
N ALA A 130 -10.97 -12.35 -4.34
CA ALA A 130 -11.22 -10.95 -4.65
C ALA A 130 -10.42 -10.48 -5.88
N PHE A 131 -9.19 -10.96 -6.06
CA PHE A 131 -8.38 -10.67 -7.25
C PHE A 131 -9.01 -11.28 -8.49
N ALA A 132 -9.32 -12.58 -8.44
CA ALA A 132 -9.94 -13.28 -9.56
C ALA A 132 -11.29 -12.67 -9.98
N TYR A 133 -12.09 -12.22 -9.02
CA TYR A 133 -13.39 -11.63 -9.32
C TYR A 133 -13.29 -10.16 -9.74
N THR A 134 -12.70 -9.31 -8.89
CA THR A 134 -12.74 -7.84 -9.04
C THR A 134 -11.79 -7.37 -10.13
N VAL A 135 -10.56 -7.89 -10.13
CA VAL A 135 -9.50 -7.45 -11.06
C VAL A 135 -9.65 -8.18 -12.39
N LEU A 136 -9.66 -9.52 -12.39
CA LEU A 136 -9.63 -10.28 -13.64
C LEU A 136 -10.99 -10.36 -14.36
N ARG A 137 -12.08 -10.63 -13.62
CA ARG A 137 -13.40 -10.85 -14.25
C ARG A 137 -14.22 -9.58 -14.45
N ARG A 138 -14.22 -8.68 -13.47
CA ARG A 138 -15.04 -7.46 -13.49
C ARG A 138 -14.27 -6.25 -14.01
N ASN A 139 -12.94 -6.27 -13.93
CA ASN A 139 -12.10 -5.11 -14.23
C ASN A 139 -12.52 -3.85 -13.46
N GLU A 140 -12.94 -4.03 -12.20
CA GLU A 140 -13.47 -3.00 -11.30
C GLU A 140 -12.42 -2.52 -10.28
N GLY A 141 -11.20 -3.06 -10.33
CA GLY A 141 -10.10 -2.66 -9.46
C GLY A 141 -8.75 -3.05 -10.05
N LEU A 142 -7.71 -2.27 -9.72
CA LEU A 142 -6.35 -2.50 -10.22
C LEU A 142 -5.66 -3.66 -9.49
N LEU A 143 -5.85 -3.74 -8.18
CA LEU A 143 -5.21 -4.69 -7.30
C LEU A 143 -6.21 -5.20 -6.25
N CYS A 144 -5.96 -6.39 -5.72
CA CYS A 144 -6.58 -6.79 -4.46
C CYS A 144 -5.79 -6.19 -3.28
N LYS A 145 -6.42 -6.19 -2.10
CA LYS A 145 -5.79 -5.70 -0.87
C LYS A 145 -4.45 -6.37 -0.54
N HIS A 146 -4.25 -7.64 -0.89
CA HIS A 146 -3.02 -8.36 -0.54
C HIS A 146 -1.82 -7.88 -1.37
N ILE A 147 -2.01 -7.67 -2.68
CA ILE A 147 -0.94 -7.13 -3.52
C ILE A 147 -0.69 -5.66 -3.14
N LEU A 148 -1.75 -4.91 -2.87
CA LEU A 148 -1.62 -3.54 -2.41
C LEU A 148 -0.86 -3.47 -1.08
N ALA A 149 -1.16 -4.34 -0.12
CA ALA A 149 -0.42 -4.45 1.14
C ALA A 149 1.05 -4.80 0.90
N ALA A 150 1.36 -5.72 0.00
CA ALA A 150 2.74 -6.04 -0.36
C ALA A 150 3.49 -4.82 -0.93
N TYR A 151 2.88 -4.05 -1.82
CA TYR A 151 3.45 -2.80 -2.32
C TYR A 151 3.70 -1.78 -1.22
N LEU A 152 2.72 -1.58 -0.35
CA LEU A 152 2.81 -0.63 0.75
C LEU A 152 3.89 -1.05 1.75
N CYS A 153 3.94 -2.32 2.15
CA CYS A 153 5.00 -2.84 3.01
C CYS A 153 6.40 -2.63 2.42
N GLN A 154 6.55 -2.79 1.10
CA GLN A 154 7.82 -2.51 0.43
C GLN A 154 8.16 -1.01 0.41
N ALA A 155 7.20 -0.17 0.02
CA ALA A 155 7.39 1.28 -0.04
C ALA A 155 7.71 1.88 1.33
N LEU A 156 7.07 1.36 2.38
CA LEU A 156 7.25 1.78 3.77
C LEU A 156 8.42 1.06 4.46
N GLY A 157 9.14 0.15 3.81
CA GLY A 157 10.28 -0.55 4.42
C GLY A 157 9.95 -1.34 5.69
N VAL A 158 8.69 -1.73 5.90
CA VAL A 158 8.22 -2.48 7.09
C VAL A 158 8.06 -3.98 6.84
N THR A 159 8.58 -4.48 5.71
CA THR A 159 8.43 -5.89 5.34
C THR A 159 9.46 -6.75 6.06
N GLU A 160 9.03 -7.84 6.70
CA GLU A 160 9.96 -8.86 7.20
C GLU A 160 10.53 -9.63 6.00
N GLU A 161 11.85 -9.64 5.85
CA GLU A 161 12.52 -10.41 4.79
C GLU A 161 12.98 -11.77 5.34
N GLU A 162 12.56 -12.84 4.67
CA GLU A 162 13.04 -14.20 4.94
C GLU A 162 13.77 -14.75 3.72
N SER A 163 14.95 -15.34 3.97
CA SER A 163 15.70 -16.04 2.93
C SER A 163 15.23 -17.48 2.80
N VAL A 164 14.81 -17.89 1.61
CA VAL A 164 14.42 -19.27 1.30
C VAL A 164 15.33 -19.87 0.22
N SER A 165 15.47 -21.19 0.23
CA SER A 165 16.22 -21.88 -0.84
C SER A 165 15.49 -21.74 -2.20
N ASP A 166 16.24 -21.84 -3.29
CA ASP A 166 15.65 -21.84 -4.64
C ASP A 166 14.67 -23.01 -4.85
N GLN A 167 14.85 -24.12 -4.13
CA GLN A 167 13.93 -25.26 -4.15
C GLN A 167 12.60 -24.90 -3.49
N GLN A 168 12.62 -24.30 -2.29
CA GLN A 168 11.41 -23.82 -1.60
C GLN A 168 10.70 -22.74 -2.43
N MET A 169 11.45 -21.79 -2.99
CA MET A 169 10.91 -20.78 -3.89
C MET A 169 10.22 -21.43 -5.11
N SER A 170 10.83 -22.46 -5.70
CA SER A 170 10.21 -23.21 -6.79
C SER A 170 8.90 -23.88 -6.37
N MET A 171 8.83 -24.47 -5.17
CA MET A 171 7.61 -25.09 -4.65
C MET A 171 6.48 -24.08 -4.42
N LEU A 172 6.82 -22.89 -3.94
CA LEU A 172 5.87 -21.78 -3.77
C LEU A 172 5.32 -21.31 -5.12
N LEU A 173 6.20 -21.19 -6.12
CA LEU A 173 5.83 -20.78 -7.48
C LEU A 173 4.98 -21.84 -8.21
N SER A 174 5.22 -23.13 -7.96
CA SER A 174 4.40 -24.22 -8.51
C SER A 174 3.07 -24.43 -7.79
N GLY A 175 2.80 -23.69 -6.70
CA GLY A 175 1.60 -23.86 -5.88
C GLY A 175 1.58 -25.17 -5.09
N THR A 176 2.74 -25.83 -4.92
CA THR A 176 2.90 -27.09 -4.20
C THR A 176 3.40 -26.92 -2.77
N ALA A 177 3.61 -25.68 -2.32
CA ALA A 177 3.84 -25.39 -0.91
C ALA A 177 2.54 -25.69 -0.14
N ALA A 178 2.51 -26.84 0.52
CA ALA A 178 1.41 -27.21 1.42
C ALA A 178 1.32 -26.20 2.59
N PRO A 179 0.10 -25.96 3.12
CA PRO A 179 -0.11 -25.12 4.30
C PRO A 179 0.57 -25.69 5.55
#